data_AF-S6UHD7-F1
#
_entry.id   AF-S6UHD7-F1
#
_cell.length_a   1.000
_cell.length_b   1.000
_cell.length_c   1.000
_cell.angle_alpha   90.00
_cell.angle_beta   90.00
_cell.angle_gamma   90.00
#
_symmetry.space_group_name_H-M   'P 1'
#
loop_
_entity.id
_entity.type
_entity.pdbx_description
1 polymer ?
#
loop_
_entity_poly.entity_id
_entity_poly.type
_entity_poly.pdbx_seq_one_letter_code
_entity_poly.pdbx_strand_id
1 'polypeptide(L)'
;MTQKPDQCLGEWIDREALAEAMIPLIGQLYRNNNVVSSIYGRSLINRSVIAILKAHRFARHRQSDAVELSVHETFPLIKAMSELKLGAASVDLGKLAVKFKTEGNGRTPEQFVREELASVVGQQSTSRRKGTDVVLYGFGRIGRLLARILIEKTGGGEGLRLRAIVVRKGAENDLVKRASLLRRDSVHGPFDGTITIDEA
;
A
#
# COMPACT_ATOMS: atom_id res chain seq x y z
N MET A 1 2.01 -38.99 -16.68
CA MET A 1 2.66 -37.75 -17.20
C MET A 1 1.85 -36.49 -16.84
N THR A 2 1.50 -36.32 -15.56
CA THR A 2 0.68 -35.19 -15.03
C THR A 2 1.41 -34.35 -13.97
N GLN A 3 2.65 -34.68 -13.61
CA GLN A 3 3.38 -34.03 -12.51
C GLN A 3 3.67 -32.53 -12.73
N LYS A 4 3.83 -32.09 -13.98
CA LYS A 4 4.19 -30.70 -14.31
C LYS A 4 3.06 -29.68 -14.09
N PRO A 5 1.81 -29.92 -14.54
CA PRO A 5 0.69 -29.03 -14.23
C PRO A 5 0.34 -29.01 -12.74
N ASP A 6 0.37 -30.16 -12.06
CA ASP A 6 0.05 -30.24 -10.63
C ASP A 6 1.07 -29.50 -9.75
N GLN A 7 2.37 -29.57 -10.09
CA GLN A 7 3.43 -28.80 -9.44
C GLN A 7 3.26 -27.28 -9.65
N CYS A 8 2.95 -26.87 -10.88
CA CYS A 8 2.75 -25.46 -11.21
C CYS A 8 1.53 -24.87 -10.48
N LEU A 9 0.47 -25.67 -10.32
CA LEU A 9 -0.70 -25.30 -9.54
C LEU A 9 -0.37 -25.16 -8.05
N GLY A 10 0.38 -26.12 -7.47
CA GLY A 10 0.82 -26.04 -6.08
C GLY A 10 1.65 -24.80 -5.78
N GLU A 11 2.66 -24.51 -6.61
CA GLU A 11 3.48 -23.30 -6.47
C GLU A 11 2.65 -22.01 -6.57
N TRP A 12 1.62 -21.99 -7.42
CA TRP A 12 0.75 -20.83 -7.56
C TRP A 12 -0.13 -20.62 -6.32
N ILE A 13 -0.70 -21.70 -5.77
CA ILE A 13 -1.51 -21.68 -4.54
C ILE A 13 -0.66 -21.17 -3.36
N ASP A 14 0.58 -21.66 -3.23
CA ASP A 14 1.48 -21.22 -2.15
C ASP A 14 1.83 -19.73 -2.25
N ARG A 15 2.11 -19.25 -3.46
CA ARG A 15 2.37 -17.81 -3.70
C ARG A 15 1.13 -16.96 -3.40
N GLU A 16 -0.05 -17.45 -3.76
CA GLU A 16 -1.31 -16.78 -3.49
C GLU A 16 -1.57 -16.67 -1.99
N ALA A 17 -1.41 -17.77 -1.25
CA ALA A 17 -1.58 -17.82 0.20
C ALA A 17 -0.61 -16.89 0.94
N LEU A 18 0.66 -16.84 0.52
CA LEU A 18 1.62 -15.90 1.11
C LEU A 18 1.26 -14.45 0.81
N ALA A 19 0.88 -14.13 -0.44
CA ALA A 19 0.49 -12.78 -0.82
C ALA A 19 -0.80 -12.34 -0.10
N GLU A 20 -1.74 -13.25 0.15
CA GLU A 20 -2.90 -13.00 1.01
C GLU A 20 -2.47 -12.69 2.45
N ALA A 21 -1.57 -13.50 3.03
CA ALA A 21 -1.04 -13.27 4.37
C ALA A 21 -0.23 -11.96 4.50
N MET A 22 0.30 -11.40 3.41
CA MET A 22 0.95 -10.07 3.43
C MET A 22 -0.03 -8.92 3.64
N ILE A 23 -1.28 -9.03 3.17
CA ILE A 23 -2.27 -7.95 3.22
C ILE A 23 -2.48 -7.39 4.65
N PRO A 24 -2.76 -8.23 5.67
CA PRO A 24 -2.93 -7.71 7.03
C PRO A 24 -1.64 -7.08 7.58
N LEU A 25 -0.47 -7.63 7.26
CA LEU A 25 0.82 -7.10 7.70
C LEU A 25 1.10 -5.72 7.10
N ILE A 26 0.87 -5.55 5.80
CA ILE A 26 0.97 -4.25 5.11
C ILE A 26 0.00 -3.25 5.74
N GLY A 27 -1.25 -3.67 5.96
CA GLY A 27 -2.28 -2.82 6.57
C GLY A 27 -1.93 -2.38 7.99
N GLN A 28 -1.38 -3.29 8.80
CA GLN A 28 -0.91 -3.00 10.16
C GLN A 28 0.23 -1.99 10.15
N LEU A 29 1.27 -2.26 9.36
CA LEU A 29 2.43 -1.37 9.20
C LEU A 29 2.02 0.04 8.75
N TYR A 30 1.09 0.13 7.79
CA TYR A 30 0.62 1.41 7.30
C TYR A 30 -0.21 2.18 8.33
N ARG A 31 -1.12 1.52 9.05
CA ARG A 31 -2.00 2.20 10.03
C ARG A 31 -1.33 2.51 11.37
N ASN A 32 -0.49 1.60 11.87
CA ASN A 32 0.04 1.68 13.23
C ASN A 32 1.45 2.27 13.28
N ASN A 33 2.18 2.26 12.16
CA ASN A 33 3.57 2.71 12.09
C ASN A 33 3.79 3.76 11.01
N ASN A 34 2.78 4.09 10.19
CA ASN A 34 2.91 4.91 8.97
C ASN A 34 4.02 4.42 8.03
N VAL A 35 4.22 3.10 7.98
CA VAL A 35 5.20 2.49 7.08
C VAL A 35 4.56 2.29 5.71
N VAL A 36 5.16 2.90 4.69
CA VAL A 36 4.73 2.77 3.30
C VAL A 36 5.59 1.72 2.60
N SER A 37 5.02 0.53 2.43
CA SER A 37 5.66 -0.60 1.76
C SER A 37 5.46 -0.55 0.24
N SER A 38 6.53 -0.76 -0.51
CA SER A 38 6.51 -0.78 -1.98
C SER A 38 7.45 -1.83 -2.56
N ILE A 39 7.29 -2.17 -3.84
CA ILE A 39 8.25 -2.98 -4.60
C ILE A 39 8.67 -2.16 -5.82
N TYR A 40 9.91 -1.70 -5.82
CA TYR A 40 10.46 -0.86 -6.88
C TYR A 40 9.53 0.31 -7.25
N GLY A 41 9.05 1.03 -6.23
CA GLY A 41 8.13 2.17 -6.37
C GLY A 41 6.65 1.83 -6.60
N ARG A 42 6.27 0.56 -6.75
CA ARG A 42 4.85 0.15 -6.75
C ARG A 42 4.38 -0.03 -5.32
N SER A 43 3.49 0.83 -4.85
CA SER A 43 2.89 0.72 -3.51
C SER A 43 2.10 -0.57 -3.35
N LEU A 44 2.29 -1.24 -2.21
CA LEU A 44 1.56 -2.45 -1.83
C LEU A 44 0.32 -2.17 -0.97
N ILE A 45 0.13 -0.92 -0.55
CA ILE A 45 -0.99 -0.51 0.31
C ILE A 45 -2.31 -0.64 -0.47
N ASN A 46 -3.34 -1.20 0.18
CA ASN A 46 -4.68 -1.38 -0.37
C ASN A 46 -4.68 -2.11 -1.73
N ARG A 47 -3.76 -3.08 -1.91
CA ARG A 47 -3.67 -3.90 -3.12
C ARG A 47 -4.25 -5.29 -2.89
N SER A 48 -4.87 -5.82 -3.94
CA SER A 48 -5.31 -7.21 -3.97
C SER A 48 -4.12 -8.17 -4.06
N VAL A 49 -4.37 -9.45 -3.73
CA VAL A 49 -3.39 -10.53 -3.87
C VAL A 49 -2.74 -10.54 -5.25
N ILE A 50 -3.56 -10.49 -6.31
CA ILE A 50 -3.11 -10.45 -7.71
C ILE A 50 -2.22 -9.22 -7.97
N ALA A 51 -2.56 -8.05 -7.42
CA ALA A 51 -1.76 -6.85 -7.61
C ALA A 51 -0.40 -6.94 -6.88
N ILE A 52 -0.35 -7.57 -5.70
CA ILE A 52 0.90 -7.87 -4.97
C ILE A 52 1.76 -8.82 -5.80
N LEU A 53 1.20 -9.91 -6.33
CA LEU A 53 1.92 -10.85 -7.21
C LEU A 53 2.44 -10.16 -8.48
N LYS A 54 1.64 -9.30 -9.10
CA LYS A 54 2.08 -8.50 -10.26
C LYS A 54 3.21 -7.51 -9.90
N ALA A 55 3.24 -6.98 -8.68
CA ALA A 55 4.31 -6.10 -8.21
C ALA A 55 5.64 -6.87 -8.08
N HIS A 56 5.59 -8.08 -7.51
CA HIS A 56 6.72 -9.01 -7.47
C HIS A 56 7.21 -9.37 -8.88
N ARG A 57 6.30 -9.77 -9.76
CA ARG A 57 6.60 -10.10 -11.15
C ARG A 57 7.22 -8.94 -11.93
N PHE A 58 6.89 -7.69 -11.57
CA PHE A 58 7.45 -6.51 -12.20
C PHE A 58 8.92 -6.27 -11.84
N ALA A 59 9.36 -6.74 -10.67
CA ALA A 59 10.74 -6.59 -10.18
C ALA A 59 11.79 -7.10 -11.18
N ARG A 60 11.47 -8.10 -12.00
CA ARG A 60 12.36 -8.62 -13.04
C ARG A 60 12.90 -7.57 -14.01
N HIS A 61 12.16 -6.48 -14.27
CA HIS A 61 12.61 -5.40 -15.17
C HIS A 61 13.54 -4.41 -14.48
N ARG A 62 13.75 -4.57 -13.17
CA ARG A 62 14.56 -3.68 -12.33
C ARG A 62 15.79 -4.41 -11.75
N GLN A 63 15.83 -5.74 -11.86
CA GLN A 63 16.97 -6.57 -11.45
C GLN A 63 17.86 -6.86 -12.68
N SER A 64 19.18 -6.84 -12.47
CA SER A 64 20.18 -7.14 -13.50
C SER A 64 20.01 -8.54 -14.09
N ASP A 65 19.56 -9.49 -13.29
CA ASP A 65 19.54 -10.91 -13.64
C ASP A 65 18.19 -11.35 -14.25
N ALA A 66 17.25 -10.40 -14.43
CA ALA A 66 15.88 -10.64 -14.92
C ALA A 66 15.09 -11.72 -14.16
N VAL A 67 15.53 -12.10 -12.96
CA VAL A 67 14.85 -13.08 -12.10
C VAL A 67 13.60 -12.43 -11.48
N GLU A 68 12.52 -13.22 -11.40
CA GLU A 68 11.31 -12.80 -10.72
C GLU A 68 11.55 -12.79 -9.20
N LEU A 69 11.30 -11.65 -8.55
CA LEU A 69 11.32 -11.56 -7.10
C LEU A 69 10.21 -12.45 -6.53
N SER A 70 10.57 -13.43 -5.71
CA SER A 70 9.60 -14.35 -5.14
C SER A 70 8.90 -13.74 -3.91
N VAL A 71 7.61 -14.04 -3.74
CA VAL A 71 6.89 -13.69 -2.50
C VAL A 71 7.51 -14.40 -1.29
N HIS A 72 8.11 -15.58 -1.50
CA HIS A 72 8.82 -16.31 -0.46
C HIS A 72 10.07 -15.57 0.05
N GLU A 73 10.67 -14.68 -0.78
CA GLU A 73 11.82 -13.86 -0.38
C GLU A 73 11.38 -12.62 0.40
N THR A 74 10.23 -12.03 0.09
CA THR A 74 9.76 -10.77 0.71
C THR A 74 8.88 -11.01 1.95
N PHE A 75 8.18 -12.14 2.04
CA PHE A 75 7.28 -12.44 3.14
C PHE A 75 7.99 -12.50 4.52
N PRO A 76 9.14 -13.16 4.68
CA PRO A 76 9.85 -13.16 5.96
C PRO A 76 10.26 -11.75 6.39
N LEU A 77 10.65 -10.90 5.43
CA LEU A 77 11.06 -9.52 5.71
C LEU A 77 9.88 -8.66 6.17
N ILE A 78 8.72 -8.76 5.50
CA ILE A 78 7.55 -7.98 5.91
C ILE A 78 6.98 -8.47 7.25
N LYS A 79 7.10 -9.76 7.54
CA LYS A 79 6.74 -10.33 8.85
C LYS A 79 7.68 -9.80 9.95
N ALA A 80 8.99 -9.84 9.72
CA ALA A 80 9.96 -9.25 10.64
C ALA A 80 9.69 -7.76 10.89
N MET A 81 9.35 -7.00 9.84
CA MET A 81 8.98 -5.58 9.97
C MET A 81 7.74 -5.37 10.84
N SER A 82 6.72 -6.22 10.72
CA SER A 82 5.45 -6.04 11.45
C SER A 82 5.57 -6.35 12.96
N GLU A 83 6.55 -7.16 13.34
CA GLU A 83 6.88 -7.49 14.73
C GLU A 83 7.75 -6.40 15.40
N LEU A 84 8.38 -5.53 14.60
CA LEU A 84 9.14 -4.39 15.09
C LEU A 84 8.24 -3.17 15.32
N LYS A 85 8.52 -2.43 16.39
CA LYS A 85 7.86 -1.14 16.67
C LYS A 85 8.45 -0.01 15.82
N LEU A 86 8.30 -0.10 14.50
CA LEU A 86 8.84 0.87 13.55
C LEU A 86 8.15 2.25 13.69
N GLY A 87 8.91 3.33 13.50
CA GLY A 87 8.37 4.66 13.22
C GLY A 87 8.02 4.84 11.74
N ALA A 88 7.56 6.04 11.39
CA ALA A 88 7.18 6.38 10.01
C ALA A 88 8.36 6.24 9.03
N ALA A 89 8.18 5.42 7.99
CA ALA A 89 9.22 5.14 6.99
C ALA A 89 8.62 4.76 5.64
N SER A 90 9.39 4.92 4.56
CA SER A 90 9.08 4.29 3.27
C SER A 90 10.07 3.18 3.02
N VAL A 91 9.57 1.96 2.80
CA VAL A 91 10.40 0.77 2.64
C VAL A 91 10.10 0.12 1.29
N ASP A 92 11.14 -0.05 0.48
CA ASP A 92 11.07 -0.81 -0.76
C ASP A 92 11.49 -2.26 -0.48
N LEU A 93 10.51 -3.16 -0.37
CA LEU A 93 10.71 -4.58 -0.09
C LEU A 93 11.52 -5.27 -1.19
N GLY A 94 11.42 -4.81 -2.44
CA GLY A 94 12.19 -5.39 -3.54
C GLY A 94 13.68 -5.14 -3.35
N LYS A 95 14.05 -3.90 -3.01
CA LYS A 95 15.44 -3.55 -2.68
C LYS A 95 15.92 -4.23 -1.41
N LEU A 96 15.07 -4.28 -0.38
CA LEU A 96 15.40 -4.91 0.90
C LEU A 96 15.66 -6.41 0.75
N ALA A 97 14.87 -7.11 -0.07
CA ALA A 97 15.05 -8.53 -0.36
C ALA A 97 16.35 -8.81 -1.12
N VAL A 98 16.67 -8.00 -2.14
CA VAL A 98 17.95 -8.11 -2.85
C VAL A 98 19.12 -7.87 -1.90
N LYS A 99 19.04 -6.83 -1.06
CA LYS A 99 20.08 -6.52 -0.08
C LYS A 99 20.25 -7.65 0.95
N PHE A 100 19.15 -8.23 1.43
CA PHE A 100 19.20 -9.39 2.33
C PHE A 100 19.87 -10.60 1.67
N LYS A 101 19.61 -10.83 0.38
CA LYS A 101 20.23 -11.93 -0.36
C LYS A 101 21.74 -11.75 -0.56
N THR A 102 22.20 -10.52 -0.81
CA THR A 102 23.62 -10.23 -1.05
C THR A 102 24.42 -10.04 0.24
N GLU A 103 23.81 -9.44 1.26
CA GLU A 103 24.49 -9.02 2.48
C GLU A 103 24.01 -9.79 3.72
N GLY A 104 23.04 -10.69 3.63
CA GLY A 104 22.47 -11.39 4.78
C GLY A 104 23.52 -12.08 5.65
N ASN A 105 24.58 -12.66 5.07
CA ASN A 105 25.73 -13.23 5.78
C ASN A 105 25.33 -14.19 6.93
N GLY A 106 24.28 -14.98 6.73
CA GLY A 106 23.76 -15.93 7.74
C GLY A 106 22.84 -15.33 8.81
N ARG A 107 22.55 -14.03 8.76
CA ARG A 107 21.58 -13.36 9.64
C ARG A 107 20.16 -13.84 9.35
N THR A 108 19.33 -13.87 10.38
CA THR A 108 17.90 -14.07 10.20
C THR A 108 17.25 -12.82 9.58
N PRO A 109 16.09 -12.94 8.89
CA PRO A 109 15.35 -11.78 8.39
C PRO A 109 15.10 -10.72 9.47
N GLU A 110 14.83 -11.13 10.71
CA GLU A 110 14.56 -10.25 11.84
C GLU A 110 15.80 -9.45 12.27
N GLN A 111 16.96 -10.09 12.31
CA GLN A 111 18.23 -9.42 12.63
C GLN A 111 18.57 -8.39 11.56
N PHE A 112 18.50 -8.79 10.29
CA PHE A 112 18.80 -7.93 9.16
C PHE A 112 17.87 -6.72 9.08
N VAL A 113 16.55 -6.92 9.17
CA VAL A 113 15.57 -5.82 9.13
C VAL A 113 15.79 -4.86 10.30
N ARG A 114 16.10 -5.38 11.50
CA ARG A 114 16.36 -4.53 12.68
C ARG A 114 17.58 -3.63 12.48
N GLU A 115 18.66 -4.14 11.90
CA GLU A 115 19.87 -3.39 11.62
C GLU A 115 19.65 -2.36 10.51
N GLU A 116 19.03 -2.77 9.40
CA GLU A 116 18.74 -1.91 8.26
C GLU A 116 17.77 -0.77 8.59
N LEU A 117 16.78 -1.04 9.46
CA LEU A 117 15.78 -0.07 9.89
C LEU A 117 16.09 0.50 11.28
N ALA A 118 17.32 0.37 11.79
CA ALA A 118 17.70 0.78 13.15
C ALA A 118 17.36 2.24 13.46
N SER A 119 17.41 3.12 12.44
CA SER A 119 17.07 4.54 12.56
C SER A 119 15.59 4.81 12.87
N VAL A 120 14.69 3.85 12.62
CA VAL A 120 13.24 3.97 12.86
C VAL A 120 12.70 2.93 13.83
N VAL A 121 13.47 1.91 14.22
CA VAL A 121 13.07 0.93 15.23
C VAL A 121 12.85 1.61 16.59
N GLY A 122 11.74 1.29 17.25
CA GLY A 122 11.36 1.85 18.55
C GLY A 122 10.70 3.23 18.49
N GLN A 123 10.53 3.81 17.30
CA GLN A 123 10.02 5.17 17.11
C GLN A 123 8.52 5.25 16.78
N GLN A 124 7.77 4.16 16.99
CA GLN A 124 6.34 4.09 16.67
C GLN A 124 5.50 5.24 17.30
N SER A 125 5.89 5.72 18.48
CA SER A 125 5.15 6.76 19.22
C SER A 125 5.73 8.17 19.10
N THR A 126 6.96 8.33 18.61
CA THR A 126 7.63 9.64 18.53
C THR A 126 7.15 10.45 17.33
N SER A 127 6.53 9.80 16.35
CA SER A 127 6.13 10.41 15.07
C SER A 127 4.64 10.72 14.96
N ARG A 128 3.88 10.79 16.06
CA ARG A 128 2.44 11.14 16.06
C ARG A 128 2.23 12.58 15.60
N ARG A 129 2.44 12.83 14.30
CA ARG A 129 2.21 14.14 13.69
C ARG A 129 0.70 14.33 13.61
N LYS A 130 0.22 15.42 14.19
CA LYS A 130 -1.15 15.86 14.01
C LYS A 130 -1.36 16.06 12.51
N GLY A 131 -2.19 15.22 11.90
CA GLY A 131 -2.49 15.28 10.47
C GLY A 131 -2.95 16.68 10.06
N THR A 132 -2.59 17.11 8.86
CA THR A 132 -2.96 18.42 8.34
C THR A 132 -4.33 18.33 7.68
N ASP A 133 -5.28 19.08 8.21
CA ASP A 133 -6.63 19.17 7.64
C ASP A 133 -6.59 19.96 6.31
N VAL A 134 -7.21 19.41 5.28
CA VAL A 134 -7.26 19.96 3.93
C VAL A 134 -8.70 20.22 3.54
N VAL A 135 -8.95 21.41 3.00
CA VAL A 135 -10.22 21.79 2.40
C VAL A 135 -9.99 22.06 0.92
N LEU A 136 -10.73 21.38 0.05
CA LEU A 136 -10.63 21.57 -1.40
C LEU A 136 -11.62 22.63 -1.86
N TYR A 137 -11.11 23.68 -2.50
CA TYR A 137 -11.95 24.67 -3.17
C TYR A 137 -12.21 24.24 -4.62
N GLY A 138 -13.43 23.75 -4.87
CA GLY A 138 -13.86 23.31 -6.18
C GLY A 138 -13.83 21.79 -6.35
N PHE A 139 -14.98 21.22 -6.73
CA PHE A 139 -15.15 19.78 -6.96
C PHE A 139 -15.40 19.43 -8.43
N GLY A 140 -14.58 20.02 -9.30
CA GLY A 140 -14.52 19.67 -10.72
C GLY A 140 -13.70 18.40 -10.95
N ARG A 141 -13.17 18.22 -12.17
CA ARG A 141 -12.38 17.03 -12.52
C ARG A 141 -11.13 16.85 -11.63
N ILE A 142 -10.31 17.89 -11.50
CA ILE A 142 -9.09 17.85 -10.66
C ILE A 142 -9.43 17.71 -9.18
N GLY A 143 -10.44 18.44 -8.70
CA GLY A 143 -10.88 18.34 -7.30
C GLY A 143 -11.32 16.93 -6.92
N ARG A 144 -12.08 16.24 -7.78
CA ARG A 144 -12.47 14.84 -7.55
C ARG A 144 -11.28 13.89 -7.57
N LEU A 145 -10.35 14.05 -8.53
CA LEU A 145 -9.16 13.21 -8.60
C LEU A 145 -8.27 13.40 -7.36
N LEU A 146 -8.06 14.64 -6.93
CA LEU A 146 -7.30 14.95 -5.74
C LEU A 146 -7.98 14.41 -4.48
N ALA A 147 -9.31 14.55 -4.38
CA ALA A 147 -10.08 13.96 -3.28
C ALA A 147 -9.89 12.44 -3.20
N ARG A 148 -9.95 11.74 -4.34
CA ARG A 148 -9.68 10.29 -4.41
C ARG A 148 -8.28 9.95 -3.89
N ILE A 149 -7.26 10.65 -4.34
CA ILE A 149 -5.87 10.43 -3.92
C ILE A 149 -5.69 10.72 -2.42
N LEU A 150 -6.28 11.81 -1.92
CA LEU A 150 -6.21 12.17 -0.50
C LEU A 150 -6.86 11.10 0.37
N ILE A 151 -8.04 10.61 -0.01
CA ILE A 151 -8.75 9.55 0.72
C ILE A 151 -7.92 8.25 0.71
N GLU A 152 -7.38 7.84 -0.44
CA GLU A 152 -6.54 6.63 -0.56
C GLU A 152 -5.28 6.73 0.32
N LYS A 153 -4.70 7.93 0.44
CA LYS A 153 -3.44 8.19 1.16
C LYS A 153 -3.60 8.65 2.60
N THR A 154 -4.82 8.80 3.11
CA THR A 154 -5.05 9.31 4.48
C THR A 154 -4.45 8.37 5.54
N GLY A 155 -4.44 7.05 5.30
CA GLY A 155 -3.79 6.06 6.16
C GLY A 155 -4.23 6.10 7.63
N GLY A 156 -3.27 6.05 8.56
CA GLY A 156 -3.51 6.25 10.00
C GLY A 156 -3.94 7.68 10.38
N GLY A 157 -4.18 8.54 9.40
CA GLY A 157 -4.58 9.93 9.59
C GLY A 157 -3.40 10.86 9.88
N GLU A 158 -2.15 10.43 9.92
CA GLU A 158 -1.05 11.34 10.30
C GLU A 158 -0.57 12.24 9.14
N GLY A 159 -1.10 12.03 7.93
CA GLY A 159 -0.85 12.85 6.73
C GLY A 159 -1.90 13.94 6.47
N LEU A 160 -2.23 14.14 5.21
CA LEU A 160 -3.27 15.07 4.77
C LEU A 160 -4.66 14.46 4.96
N ARG A 161 -5.56 15.19 5.63
CA ARG A 161 -6.93 14.75 5.92
C ARG A 161 -7.91 15.62 5.16
N LEU A 162 -8.60 15.06 4.18
CA LEU A 162 -9.68 15.78 3.50
C LEU A 162 -10.86 15.98 4.46
N ARG A 163 -11.14 17.22 4.86
CA ARG A 163 -12.24 17.54 5.82
C ARG A 163 -13.47 18.10 5.16
N ALA A 164 -13.28 18.88 4.11
CA ALA A 164 -14.38 19.52 3.41
C ALA A 164 -14.03 19.76 1.95
N ILE A 165 -15.08 19.89 1.15
CA ILE A 165 -14.98 20.28 -0.25
C ILE A 165 -15.95 21.42 -0.45
N VAL A 166 -15.42 22.61 -0.73
CA VAL A 166 -16.22 23.79 -0.99
C VAL A 166 -16.72 23.71 -2.42
N VAL A 167 -18.05 23.74 -2.55
CA VAL A 167 -18.75 23.71 -3.83
C VAL A 167 -19.55 24.99 -4.01
N ARG A 168 -19.75 25.41 -5.26
CA ARG A 168 -20.67 26.51 -5.57
C ARG A 168 -22.10 26.01 -5.39
N LYS A 169 -23.01 26.89 -4.99
CA LYS A 169 -24.44 26.59 -4.88
C LYS A 169 -24.95 26.04 -6.22
N GLY A 170 -25.38 24.78 -6.22
CA GLY A 170 -25.99 24.12 -7.36
C GLY A 170 -27.51 24.03 -7.26
N ALA A 171 -28.12 23.27 -8.17
CA ALA A 171 -29.54 22.91 -8.10
C ALA A 171 -29.81 21.96 -6.90
N GLU A 172 -31.09 21.68 -6.58
CA GLU A 172 -31.47 20.84 -5.43
C GLU A 172 -30.76 19.48 -5.42
N ASN A 173 -30.56 18.84 -6.59
CA ASN A 173 -29.89 17.54 -6.72
C ASN A 173 -28.35 17.63 -6.93
N ASP A 174 -27.69 18.72 -6.55
CA ASP A 174 -26.25 18.91 -6.82
C ASP A 174 -25.36 17.92 -6.06
N LEU A 175 -25.70 17.60 -4.80
CA LEU A 175 -24.95 16.63 -3.99
C LEU A 175 -25.00 15.22 -4.60
N VAL A 176 -26.19 14.76 -4.98
CA VAL A 176 -26.38 13.46 -5.66
C VAL A 176 -25.55 13.36 -6.94
N LYS A 177 -25.58 14.42 -7.77
CA LYS A 177 -24.79 14.48 -9.01
C LYS A 177 -23.29 14.41 -8.74
N ARG A 178 -22.79 15.19 -7.79
CA ARG A 178 -21.36 15.19 -7.41
C ARG A 178 -20.91 13.86 -6.83
N ALA A 179 -21.72 13.24 -5.97
CA ALA A 179 -21.47 11.92 -5.42
C ALA A 179 -21.41 10.86 -6.54
N SER A 180 -22.31 10.91 -7.52
CA SER A 180 -22.29 10.03 -8.69
C SER A 180 -21.01 10.20 -9.53
N LEU A 181 -20.59 11.45 -9.79
CA LEU A 181 -19.34 11.76 -10.50
C LEU A 181 -18.09 11.39 -9.71
N LEU A 182 -18.15 11.39 -8.37
CA LEU A 182 -17.08 10.84 -7.55
C LEU A 182 -17.07 9.33 -7.64
N ARG A 183 -18.24 8.66 -7.65
CA ARG A 183 -18.37 7.20 -7.71
C ARG A 183 -17.89 6.61 -9.03
N ARG A 184 -18.21 7.23 -10.17
CA ARG A 184 -17.76 6.79 -11.50
C ARG A 184 -17.09 7.94 -12.24
N ASP A 185 -15.80 7.80 -12.48
CA ASP A 185 -15.06 8.67 -13.38
C ASP A 185 -14.82 7.94 -14.70
N SER A 186 -15.05 8.60 -15.83
CA SER A 186 -14.91 7.97 -17.15
C SER A 186 -13.47 7.62 -17.51
N VAL A 187 -12.48 8.30 -16.91
CA VAL A 187 -11.06 8.08 -17.18
C VAL A 187 -10.39 7.31 -16.04
N HIS A 188 -10.77 7.60 -14.80
CA HIS A 188 -10.16 6.98 -13.62
C HIS A 188 -10.95 5.80 -13.05
N GLY A 189 -12.09 5.47 -13.64
CA GLY A 189 -12.88 4.30 -13.26
C GLY A 189 -13.71 4.49 -11.98
N PRO A 190 -14.14 3.37 -11.36
CA PRO A 190 -14.90 3.42 -10.12
C PRO A 190 -14.07 4.01 -8.98
N PHE A 191 -14.74 4.51 -7.95
CA PHE A 191 -14.11 4.88 -6.70
C PHE A 191 -13.91 3.65 -5.82
N ASP A 192 -12.68 3.46 -5.32
CA ASP A 192 -12.32 2.35 -4.43
C ASP A 192 -12.75 2.65 -2.98
N GLY A 193 -14.06 2.74 -2.78
CA GLY A 193 -14.66 3.04 -1.48
C GLY A 193 -16.18 3.17 -1.55
N THR A 194 -16.79 3.44 -0.41
CA THR A 194 -18.23 3.68 -0.30
C THR A 194 -18.51 5.17 -0.23
N ILE A 195 -19.66 5.57 -0.79
CA ILE A 195 -20.15 6.95 -0.77
C ILE A 195 -21.60 6.89 -0.33
N THR A 196 -21.92 7.56 0.77
CA THR A 196 -23.27 7.79 1.25
C THR A 196 -23.60 9.27 1.09
N ILE A 197 -24.86 9.58 0.80
CA ILE A 197 -25.37 10.95 0.75
C ILE A 197 -26.27 11.08 1.96
N ASP A 198 -26.02 12.12 2.75
CA ASP A 198 -26.84 12.49 3.90
C ASP A 198 -27.54 13.80 3.54
N GLU A 199 -28.85 13.71 3.31
CA GLU A 199 -29.74 14.85 3.06
C GLU A 199 -30.65 14.96 4.28
N ALA A 200 -30.19 15.74 5.26
CA ALA A 200 -30.95 16.14 6.43
C ALA A 200 -31.65 17.48 6.19
#